data_AF-A0A257DVY1-F1
#
_entry.id   AF-A0A257DVY1-F1
#
_cell.length_a   1.000
_cell.length_b   1.000
_cell.length_c   1.000
_cell.angle_alpha   90.00
_cell.angle_beta   90.00
_cell.angle_gamma   90.00
#
_symmetry.space_group_name_H-M   'P 1'
#
loop_
_entity.id
_entity.type
_entity.pdbx_description
1 polymer ?
#
loop_
_entity_poly.entity_id
_entity_poly.type
_entity_poly.pdbx_seq_one_letter_code
_entity_poly.pdbx_strand_id
1 'polypeptide(L)'
;MMIRSPYDRPSLLARLWLRIGAFLGKTLLWLLGLGLLGWLGATAWYAWQHSGPVSPNEQVPPGEAAMTQGIIQTAVRIVDQHREGTRYLRDAHAKAHGCVKAEVSVLTGLDPALRQGVFAEPGKTWQAMMRLSNGNAYPQFDSIRDARGMAIKLLDVPGKQLLADQQTRTEQDFVMFSHPNFFVSDVAEYAQNIGAQADGKKVLAFFPKVDPRSWQVRHLFIALATLAPAPASPTQTTYFSVSPYKFGAANAKFRVAPDPQSCPEYALPKQNQDLPNFLRSALNQQLSTDRVAACFVLQIQRQKPQKFMPIEDTSIEWKESDAPYETVAKIKIPAQDFDTPEQNLACDNQSFNPWFGVAEHRPIGGINRLRKAVYEAVSDYRHSRNAP
;
A
#
# COMPACT_ATOMS: atom_id res chain seq x y z
N MET A 1 -36.03 -24.24 65.28
CA MET A 1 -35.62 -25.57 64.81
C MET A 1 -35.92 -25.63 63.31
N MET A 2 -34.95 -25.28 62.44
CA MET A 2 -35.13 -25.37 60.98
C MET A 2 -34.67 -26.75 60.51
N ILE A 3 -35.59 -27.49 59.91
CA ILE A 3 -35.37 -28.80 59.30
C ILE A 3 -34.69 -28.57 57.95
N ARG A 4 -33.42 -28.95 57.81
CA ARG A 4 -32.74 -29.01 56.49
C ARG A 4 -33.24 -30.24 55.73
N SER A 5 -33.71 -30.04 54.50
CA SER A 5 -34.20 -31.09 53.61
C SER A 5 -33.07 -32.07 53.21
N PRO A 6 -33.32 -33.39 53.16
CA PRO A 6 -32.31 -34.39 52.79
C PRO A 6 -31.96 -34.42 51.28
N TYR A 7 -32.56 -33.57 50.46
CA TYR A 7 -32.31 -33.49 49.01
C TYR A 7 -31.18 -32.54 48.58
N ASP A 8 -30.42 -31.96 49.51
CA ASP A 8 -29.41 -30.93 49.20
C ASP A 8 -28.00 -31.44 48.84
N ARG A 9 -27.82 -32.74 48.57
CA ARG A 9 -26.50 -33.28 48.19
C ARG A 9 -26.44 -33.58 46.69
N PRO A 10 -25.66 -32.84 45.89
CA PRO A 10 -25.51 -33.14 44.47
C PRO A 10 -25.02 -34.57 44.27
N SER A 11 -25.55 -35.25 43.25
CA SER A 11 -25.17 -36.62 42.89
C SER A 11 -23.65 -36.71 42.64
N LEU A 12 -23.08 -37.91 42.76
CA LEU A 12 -21.65 -38.13 42.49
C LEU A 12 -21.26 -37.63 41.08
N LEU A 13 -22.13 -37.84 40.09
CA LEU A 13 -21.97 -37.32 38.73
C LEU A 13 -21.98 -35.79 38.68
N ALA A 14 -22.89 -35.13 39.41
CA ALA A 14 -22.92 -33.67 39.47
C ALA A 14 -21.65 -33.07 40.12
N ARG A 15 -21.11 -33.72 41.16
CA ARG A 15 -19.83 -33.29 41.77
C ARG A 15 -18.64 -33.51 40.85
N LEU A 16 -18.62 -34.62 40.10
CA LEU A 16 -17.60 -34.90 39.10
C LEU A 16 -17.63 -33.85 37.98
N TRP A 17 -18.81 -33.52 37.47
CA TRP A 17 -19.00 -32.48 36.46
C TRP A 17 -18.55 -31.10 36.94
N LEU A 18 -18.89 -30.70 38.17
CA LEU A 18 -18.43 -29.43 38.75
C LEU A 18 -16.90 -29.39 38.92
N ARG A 19 -16.27 -30.52 39.28
CA ARG A 19 -14.80 -30.62 39.38
C ARG A 19 -14.12 -30.54 38.02
N ILE A 20 -14.67 -31.20 37.00
CA ILE A 20 -14.19 -31.10 35.61
C ILE A 20 -14.35 -29.66 35.11
N GLY A 21 -15.51 -29.04 35.32
CA GLY A 21 -15.75 -27.65 34.96
C GLY A 21 -14.80 -26.68 35.65
N ALA A 22 -14.55 -26.87 36.96
CA ALA A 22 -13.58 -26.07 37.70
C ALA A 22 -12.14 -26.30 37.24
N PHE A 23 -11.77 -27.54 36.88
CA PHE A 23 -10.46 -27.85 36.30
C PHE A 23 -10.29 -27.18 34.94
N LEU A 24 -11.24 -27.37 34.02
CA LEU A 24 -11.22 -26.74 32.69
C LEU A 24 -11.20 -25.22 32.80
N GLY A 25 -12.00 -24.63 33.71
CA GLY A 25 -12.02 -23.20 33.98
C GLY A 25 -10.68 -22.68 34.50
N LYS A 26 -10.06 -23.38 35.45
CA LYS A 26 -8.72 -23.04 35.94
C LYS A 26 -7.65 -23.18 34.85
N THR A 27 -7.70 -24.24 34.06
CA THR A 27 -6.78 -24.45 32.93
C THR A 27 -6.93 -23.35 31.89
N LEU A 28 -8.16 -22.96 31.54
CA LEU A 28 -8.41 -21.84 30.64
C LEU A 28 -7.84 -20.52 31.20
N LEU A 29 -8.06 -20.23 32.49
CA LEU A 29 -7.50 -19.03 33.14
C LEU A 29 -5.96 -19.05 33.13
N TRP A 30 -5.34 -20.20 33.36
CA TRP A 30 -3.88 -20.35 33.25
C TRP A 30 -3.38 -20.13 31.82
N LEU A 31 -4.05 -20.69 30.82
CA LEU A 31 -3.71 -20.49 29.40
C LEU A 31 -3.87 -19.02 29.00
N LEU A 32 -4.93 -18.34 29.45
CA LEU A 32 -5.13 -16.91 29.24
C LEU A 32 -4.03 -16.09 29.92
N GLY A 33 -3.66 -16.43 31.16
CA GLY A 33 -2.57 -15.77 31.89
C GLY A 33 -1.22 -15.92 31.20
N LEU A 34 -0.87 -17.14 30.77
CA LEU A 34 0.35 -17.41 30.01
C LEU A 34 0.33 -16.69 28.65
N GLY A 35 -0.82 -16.66 27.97
CA GLY A 35 -1.01 -15.93 26.72
C GLY A 35 -0.79 -14.42 26.89
N LEU A 36 -1.33 -13.83 27.96
CA LEU A 36 -1.14 -12.42 28.28
C LEU A 36 0.32 -12.10 28.61
N LEU A 37 1.00 -12.93 29.40
CA LEU A 37 2.42 -12.75 29.71
C LEU A 37 3.30 -12.87 28.47
N GLY A 38 3.03 -13.85 27.61
CA GLY A 38 3.71 -13.99 26.32
C GLY A 38 3.48 -12.79 25.41
N TRP A 39 2.24 -12.30 25.33
CA TRP A 39 1.89 -11.11 24.57
C TRP A 39 2.59 -9.84 25.09
N LEU A 40 2.62 -9.62 26.40
CA LEU A 40 3.35 -8.51 27.03
C LEU A 40 4.85 -8.60 26.75
N GLY A 41 5.45 -9.78 26.91
CA GLY A 41 6.87 -10.01 26.63
C GLY A 41 7.22 -9.75 25.17
N ALA A 42 6.43 -10.27 24.23
CA ALA A 42 6.61 -10.03 22.79
C ALA A 42 6.44 -8.55 22.43
N THR A 43 5.46 -7.87 23.03
CA THR A 43 5.20 -6.44 22.81
C THR A 43 6.36 -5.59 23.33
N ALA A 44 6.87 -5.88 24.53
CA ALA A 44 8.02 -5.17 25.11
C ALA A 44 9.30 -5.40 24.30
N TRP A 45 9.56 -6.64 23.90
CA TRP A 45 10.71 -6.98 23.04
C TRP A 45 10.62 -6.27 21.68
N TYR A 46 9.44 -6.28 21.06
CA TYR A 46 9.20 -5.57 19.81
C TYR A 46 9.43 -4.07 19.96
N ALA A 47 8.88 -3.44 21.01
CA ALA A 47 9.05 -2.02 21.28
C ALA A 47 10.52 -1.66 21.50
N TRP A 48 11.30 -2.52 22.17
CA TRP A 48 12.73 -2.35 22.34
C TRP A 48 13.50 -2.46 21.01
N GLN A 49 13.24 -3.52 20.24
CA GLN A 49 13.89 -3.77 18.95
C GLN A 49 13.61 -2.67 17.91
N HIS A 50 12.40 -2.09 17.93
CA HIS A 50 11.94 -1.06 17.00
C HIS A 50 11.90 0.32 17.66
N SER A 51 12.96 0.64 18.41
CA SER A 51 13.17 1.93 19.04
C SER A 51 14.56 2.49 18.73
N GLY A 52 14.72 3.78 18.99
CA GLY A 52 16.02 4.45 18.85
C GLY A 52 16.27 5.05 17.46
N PRO A 53 17.47 5.60 17.28
CA PRO A 53 17.85 6.30 16.05
C PRO A 53 18.08 5.32 14.90
N VAL A 54 17.91 5.82 13.68
CA VAL A 54 18.09 5.07 12.43
C VAL A 54 19.01 5.85 11.48
N SER A 55 19.60 5.12 10.53
CA SER A 55 20.42 5.75 9.49
C SER A 55 19.56 6.64 8.56
N PRO A 56 20.02 7.88 8.23
CA PRO A 56 19.44 8.68 7.15
C PRO A 56 19.94 8.25 5.77
N ASN A 57 20.91 7.34 5.70
CA ASN A 57 21.49 6.82 4.47
C ASN A 57 20.98 5.41 4.19
N GLU A 58 20.84 5.09 2.90
CA GLU A 58 20.51 3.74 2.43
C GLU A 58 21.59 2.75 2.86
N GLN A 59 21.15 1.55 3.20
CA GLN A 59 22.01 0.43 3.55
C GLN A 59 21.66 -0.71 2.61
N VAL A 60 22.58 -1.05 1.72
CA VAL A 60 22.38 -2.12 0.72
C VAL A 60 22.97 -3.41 1.29
N PRO A 61 22.16 -4.43 1.62
CA PRO A 61 22.67 -5.69 2.13
C PRO A 61 23.44 -6.46 1.04
N PRO A 62 24.43 -7.29 1.42
CA PRO A 62 25.09 -8.18 0.47
C PRO A 62 24.07 -9.15 -0.14
N GLY A 63 24.20 -9.42 -1.44
CA GLY A 63 23.33 -10.35 -2.17
C GLY A 63 22.01 -9.76 -2.70
N GLU A 64 21.67 -8.49 -2.39
CA GLU A 64 20.44 -7.84 -2.86
C GLU A 64 20.29 -7.90 -4.39
N ALA A 65 21.37 -7.67 -5.14
CA ALA A 65 21.37 -7.73 -6.59
C ALA A 65 21.02 -9.13 -7.14
N ALA A 66 21.55 -10.20 -6.51
CA ALA A 66 21.27 -11.57 -6.92
C ALA A 66 19.80 -11.95 -6.64
N MET A 67 19.28 -11.56 -5.47
CA MET A 67 17.86 -11.77 -5.13
C MET A 67 16.93 -11.01 -6.08
N THR A 68 17.29 -9.78 -6.43
CA THR A 68 16.55 -8.96 -7.40
C THR A 68 16.41 -9.67 -8.75
N GLN A 69 17.47 -10.29 -9.26
CA GLN A 69 17.41 -11.05 -10.53
C GLN A 69 16.44 -12.24 -10.46
N GLY A 70 16.46 -13.00 -9.35
CA GLY A 70 15.52 -14.11 -9.15
C GLY A 70 14.06 -13.65 -9.05
N ILE A 71 13.82 -12.47 -8.44
CA ILE A 71 12.49 -11.87 -8.35
C ILE A 71 11.98 -11.45 -9.73
N ILE A 72 12.82 -10.84 -10.57
CA ILE A 72 12.43 -10.43 -11.94
C ILE A 72 11.95 -11.63 -12.75
N GLN A 73 12.68 -12.75 -12.73
CA GLN A 73 12.28 -13.98 -13.42
C GLN A 73 10.91 -14.49 -12.94
N THR A 74 10.64 -14.35 -11.64
CA THR A 74 9.35 -14.71 -11.05
C THR A 74 8.24 -13.76 -11.45
N ALA A 75 8.49 -12.45 -11.47
CA ALA A 75 7.52 -11.45 -11.90
C ALA A 75 7.13 -11.65 -13.39
N VAL A 76 8.10 -11.88 -14.27
CA VAL A 76 7.84 -12.18 -15.69
C VAL A 76 6.99 -13.45 -15.85
N ARG A 77 7.27 -14.50 -15.07
CA ARG A 77 6.47 -15.73 -15.07
C ARG A 77 5.02 -15.47 -14.63
N ILE A 78 4.82 -14.63 -13.62
CA ILE A 78 3.49 -14.22 -13.19
C ILE A 78 2.77 -13.52 -14.35
N VAL A 79 3.37 -12.51 -14.98
CA VAL A 79 2.77 -11.82 -16.14
C VAL A 79 2.38 -12.81 -17.24
N ASP A 80 3.23 -13.78 -17.53
CA ASP A 80 2.99 -14.81 -18.54
C ASP A 80 1.79 -15.72 -18.20
N GLN A 81 1.68 -16.12 -16.94
CA GLN A 81 0.56 -16.91 -16.43
C GLN A 81 -0.77 -16.14 -16.38
N HIS A 82 -0.72 -14.81 -16.33
CA HIS A 82 -1.89 -13.94 -16.12
C HIS A 82 -2.37 -13.24 -17.40
N ARG A 83 -2.19 -13.87 -18.57
CA ARG A 83 -2.76 -13.37 -19.83
C ARG A 83 -4.29 -13.48 -19.83
N GLU A 84 -4.98 -12.43 -20.23
CA GLU A 84 -6.41 -12.48 -20.53
C GLU A 84 -6.57 -12.52 -22.04
N GLY A 85 -7.05 -13.65 -22.58
CA GLY A 85 -7.66 -13.88 -23.90
C GLY A 85 -6.91 -13.40 -25.16
N THR A 86 -6.48 -12.15 -25.17
CA THR A 86 -5.88 -11.39 -26.26
C THR A 86 -4.71 -10.49 -25.84
N ARG A 87 -4.40 -10.34 -24.53
CA ARG A 87 -3.34 -9.43 -24.06
C ARG A 87 -2.72 -9.79 -22.71
N TYR A 88 -1.56 -9.21 -22.43
CA TYR A 88 -0.86 -9.32 -21.16
C TYR A 88 -1.27 -8.18 -20.22
N LEU A 89 -1.66 -8.54 -19.00
CA LEU A 89 -2.04 -7.62 -17.94
C LEU A 89 -0.83 -7.25 -17.06
N ARG A 90 -1.04 -6.32 -16.12
CA ARG A 90 -0.04 -5.97 -15.11
C ARG A 90 0.07 -7.09 -14.08
N ASP A 91 1.28 -7.33 -13.58
CA ASP A 91 1.61 -8.31 -12.54
C ASP A 91 0.94 -8.03 -11.19
N ALA A 92 0.58 -6.77 -10.96
CA ALA A 92 -0.29 -6.32 -9.89
C ALA A 92 -1.13 -5.13 -10.39
N HIS A 93 -2.19 -4.81 -9.67
CA HIS A 93 -3.09 -3.72 -10.00
C HIS A 93 -3.69 -3.80 -11.42
N ALA A 94 -4.03 -5.01 -11.88
CA ALA A 94 -4.47 -5.24 -13.25
C ALA A 94 -5.76 -4.49 -13.60
N LYS A 95 -6.74 -4.49 -12.68
CA LYS A 95 -8.04 -3.85 -12.88
C LYS A 95 -8.02 -2.37 -12.50
N ALA A 96 -8.15 -1.50 -13.51
CA ALA A 96 -8.34 -0.06 -13.32
C ALA A 96 -9.82 0.28 -13.08
N HIS A 97 -10.07 1.28 -12.23
CA HIS A 97 -11.37 1.97 -12.14
C HIS A 97 -11.45 3.14 -13.12
N GLY A 98 -10.31 3.73 -13.49
CA GLY A 98 -10.21 4.80 -14.48
C GLY A 98 -8.83 5.44 -14.48
N CYS A 99 -8.47 6.04 -15.63
CA CYS A 99 -7.41 7.03 -15.71
C CYS A 99 -8.05 8.40 -15.97
N VAL A 100 -7.88 9.32 -15.03
CA VAL A 100 -8.52 10.64 -15.05
C VAL A 100 -7.46 11.73 -15.14
N LYS A 101 -7.80 12.83 -15.80
CA LYS A 101 -6.99 14.05 -15.76
C LYS A 101 -7.11 14.68 -14.38
N ALA A 102 -6.02 15.23 -13.87
CA ALA A 102 -5.96 15.91 -12.60
C ALA A 102 -5.04 17.13 -12.66
N GLU A 103 -5.22 18.03 -11.70
CA GLU A 103 -4.36 19.19 -11.45
C GLU A 103 -3.70 19.01 -10.08
N VAL A 104 -2.39 19.23 -10.00
CA VAL A 104 -1.64 19.22 -8.74
C VAL A 104 -1.05 20.60 -8.50
N SER A 105 -1.63 21.34 -7.56
CA SER A 105 -1.26 22.73 -7.26
C SER A 105 -0.45 22.79 -5.96
N VAL A 106 0.80 23.22 -6.07
CA VAL A 106 1.68 23.49 -4.92
C VAL A 106 1.10 24.60 -4.07
N LEU A 107 1.11 24.46 -2.74
CA LEU A 107 0.58 25.50 -1.85
C LEU A 107 1.31 26.83 -2.06
N THR A 108 0.55 27.93 -2.14
CA THR A 108 1.11 29.29 -2.30
C THR A 108 1.93 29.73 -1.08
N GLY A 109 1.50 29.34 0.12
CA GLY A 109 2.18 29.61 1.38
C GLY A 109 3.10 28.48 1.85
N LEU A 110 3.65 27.66 0.93
CA LEU A 110 4.46 26.51 1.31
C LEU A 110 5.73 26.92 2.06
N ASP A 111 6.00 26.28 3.21
CA ASP A 111 7.22 26.47 4.00
C ASP A 111 8.47 26.29 3.11
N PRO A 112 9.46 27.20 3.13
CA PRO A 112 10.70 27.06 2.36
C PRO A 112 11.39 25.69 2.49
N ALA A 113 11.33 25.05 3.66
CA ALA A 113 11.90 23.72 3.87
C ALA A 113 11.20 22.62 3.05
N LEU A 114 9.94 22.83 2.68
CA LEU A 114 9.12 21.89 1.90
C LEU A 114 9.18 22.15 0.39
N ARG A 115 9.87 23.20 -0.07
CA ARG A 115 10.01 23.56 -1.49
C ARG A 115 11.09 22.72 -2.18
N GLN A 116 10.81 21.43 -2.40
CA GLN A 116 11.76 20.47 -2.98
C GLN A 116 11.25 19.88 -4.30
N GLY A 117 12.12 19.79 -5.31
CA GLY A 117 11.82 19.20 -6.62
C GLY A 117 10.56 19.80 -7.25
N VAL A 118 9.57 18.97 -7.59
CA VAL A 118 8.28 19.42 -8.17
C VAL A 118 7.46 20.36 -7.27
N PHE A 119 7.82 20.54 -6.00
CA PHE A 119 7.19 21.47 -5.06
C PHE A 119 8.01 22.76 -4.86
N ALA A 120 9.08 22.97 -5.62
CA ALA A 120 10.00 24.10 -5.43
C ALA A 120 9.36 25.48 -5.66
N GLU A 121 8.36 25.57 -6.53
CA GLU A 121 7.68 26.81 -6.91
C GLU A 121 6.27 26.88 -6.27
N PRO A 122 6.07 27.67 -5.20
CA PRO A 122 4.75 27.86 -4.60
C PRO A 122 3.71 28.37 -5.60
N GLY A 123 2.50 27.82 -5.58
CA GLY A 123 1.43 28.18 -6.52
C GLY A 123 1.54 27.55 -7.91
N LYS A 124 2.63 26.84 -8.21
CA LYS A 124 2.76 26.08 -9.46
C LYS A 124 1.66 25.01 -9.55
N THR A 125 1.01 24.94 -10.71
CA THR A 125 0.05 23.86 -11.02
C THR A 125 0.62 22.96 -12.11
N TRP A 126 0.67 21.66 -11.81
CA TRP A 126 1.04 20.61 -12.75
C TRP A 126 -0.22 19.98 -13.34
N GLN A 127 -0.19 19.71 -14.65
CA GLN A 127 -1.15 18.80 -15.25
C GLN A 127 -0.73 17.37 -14.97
N ALA A 128 -1.70 16.50 -14.70
CA ALA A 128 -1.43 15.15 -14.27
C ALA A 128 -2.44 14.15 -14.83
N MET A 129 -1.99 12.90 -14.93
CA MET A 129 -2.85 11.74 -15.10
C MET A 129 -2.88 10.95 -13.79
N MET A 130 -4.07 10.55 -13.35
CA MET A 130 -4.25 9.74 -12.17
C MET A 130 -4.92 8.42 -12.53
N ARG A 131 -4.30 7.29 -12.16
CA ARG A 131 -4.86 5.95 -12.30
C ARG A 131 -5.31 5.40 -10.95
N LEU A 132 -6.55 4.97 -10.87
CA LEU A 132 -7.15 4.32 -9.70
C LEU A 132 -7.41 2.84 -10.01
N SER A 133 -7.13 1.94 -9.07
CA SER A 133 -7.19 0.50 -9.35
C SER A 133 -7.45 -0.37 -8.12
N ASN A 134 -7.82 -1.63 -8.34
CA ASN A 134 -7.62 -2.70 -7.37
C ASN A 134 -6.13 -3.09 -7.30
N GLY A 135 -5.74 -3.89 -6.31
CA GLY A 135 -4.36 -4.31 -6.06
C GLY A 135 -3.99 -5.65 -6.71
N ASN A 136 -4.98 -6.53 -6.90
CA ASN A 136 -4.76 -7.88 -7.41
C ASN A 136 -4.24 -7.90 -8.86
N ALA A 137 -3.46 -8.94 -9.17
CA ALA A 137 -2.98 -9.28 -10.49
C ALA A 137 -4.10 -9.75 -11.45
N TYR A 138 -5.20 -10.25 -10.89
CA TYR A 138 -6.38 -10.67 -11.65
C TYR A 138 -7.51 -9.65 -11.53
N PRO A 139 -8.19 -9.33 -12.65
CA PRO A 139 -9.43 -8.58 -12.58
C PRO A 139 -10.50 -9.37 -11.82
N GLN A 140 -10.86 -8.82 -10.65
CA GLN A 140 -11.83 -9.41 -9.74
C GLN A 140 -12.93 -8.41 -9.40
N PHE A 141 -14.00 -8.87 -8.73
CA PHE A 141 -15.07 -8.00 -8.27
C PHE A 141 -14.52 -6.97 -7.29
N ASP A 142 -15.00 -5.72 -7.41
CA ASP A 142 -14.54 -4.61 -6.57
C ASP A 142 -14.84 -4.81 -5.08
N SER A 143 -15.81 -5.65 -4.74
CA SER A 143 -16.21 -5.97 -3.36
C SER A 143 -15.27 -6.96 -2.66
N ILE A 144 -14.40 -7.64 -3.40
CA ILE A 144 -13.41 -8.55 -2.82
C ILE A 144 -12.37 -7.74 -2.05
N ARG A 145 -12.03 -8.25 -0.85
CA ARG A 145 -11.01 -7.66 0.03
C ARG A 145 -9.66 -7.64 -0.68
N ASP A 146 -9.11 -6.46 -0.85
CA ASP A 146 -7.89 -6.23 -1.63
C ASP A 146 -7.34 -4.83 -1.32
N ALA A 147 -6.10 -4.57 -1.68
CA ALA A 147 -5.56 -3.22 -1.68
C ALA A 147 -6.22 -2.37 -2.78
N ARG A 148 -6.17 -1.04 -2.65
CA ARG A 148 -6.54 -0.10 -3.70
C ARG A 148 -5.32 0.73 -4.08
N GLY A 149 -5.10 0.90 -5.37
CA GLY A 149 -3.98 1.66 -5.92
C GLY A 149 -4.36 3.07 -6.36
N MET A 150 -3.43 4.00 -6.19
CA MET A 150 -3.43 5.31 -6.83
C MET A 150 -2.05 5.57 -7.40
N ALA A 151 -1.98 5.89 -8.70
CA ALA A 151 -0.77 6.39 -9.31
C ALA A 151 -1.06 7.77 -9.91
N ILE A 152 -0.19 8.74 -9.65
CA ILE A 152 -0.26 10.10 -10.22
C ILE A 152 0.99 10.29 -11.07
N LYS A 153 0.82 10.78 -12.29
CA LYS A 153 1.89 11.18 -13.20
C LYS A 153 1.77 12.67 -13.47
N LEU A 154 2.72 13.46 -13.00
CA LEU A 154 2.85 14.86 -13.39
C LEU A 154 3.46 14.93 -14.78
N LEU A 155 2.95 15.83 -15.61
CA LEU A 155 3.37 16.06 -16.98
C LEU A 155 4.29 17.28 -17.07
N ASP A 156 5.14 17.30 -18.09
CA ASP A 156 6.05 18.39 -18.44
C ASP A 156 6.97 18.83 -17.28
N VAL A 157 7.40 17.87 -16.46
CA VAL A 157 8.31 18.11 -15.35
C VAL A 157 9.73 18.31 -15.90
N PRO A 158 10.34 19.50 -15.71
CA PRO A 158 11.68 19.77 -16.19
C PRO A 158 12.73 19.11 -15.29
N GLY A 159 13.94 18.95 -15.83
CA GLY A 159 15.09 18.44 -15.10
C GLY A 159 15.58 17.09 -15.60
N LYS A 160 16.72 16.65 -15.03
CA LYS A 160 17.34 15.39 -15.40
C LYS A 160 16.56 14.22 -14.79
N GLN A 161 16.08 13.32 -15.65
CA GLN A 161 15.36 12.12 -15.22
C GLN A 161 16.29 11.10 -14.55
N LEU A 162 15.74 10.32 -13.63
CA LEU A 162 16.49 9.31 -12.86
C LEU A 162 16.98 8.12 -13.71
N LEU A 163 16.20 7.70 -14.70
CA LEU A 163 16.53 6.55 -15.55
C LEU A 163 17.40 6.97 -16.74
N ALA A 164 18.59 6.38 -16.83
CA ALA A 164 19.62 6.79 -17.79
C ALA A 164 19.22 6.57 -19.26
N ASP A 165 18.35 5.61 -19.53
CA ASP A 165 17.81 5.25 -20.84
C ASP A 165 16.53 6.02 -21.21
N GLN A 166 15.95 6.79 -20.27
CA GLN A 166 14.69 7.53 -20.45
C GLN A 166 14.88 9.05 -20.25
N GLN A 167 16.04 9.59 -20.60
CA GLN A 167 16.39 11.01 -20.34
C GLN A 167 15.50 12.03 -21.07
N THR A 168 14.79 11.63 -22.12
CA THR A 168 13.86 12.49 -22.87
C THR A 168 12.49 12.62 -22.20
N ARG A 169 12.20 11.84 -21.15
CA ARG A 169 10.94 11.96 -20.42
C ARG A 169 10.90 13.26 -19.62
N THR A 170 9.69 13.79 -19.46
CA THR A 170 9.41 15.00 -18.68
C THR A 170 8.27 14.72 -17.72
N GLU A 171 8.45 13.73 -16.85
CA GLU A 171 7.39 13.21 -15.97
C GLU A 171 7.88 13.07 -14.52
N GLN A 172 6.95 13.07 -13.57
CA GLN A 172 7.18 12.65 -12.18
C GLN A 172 6.02 11.78 -11.72
N ASP A 173 6.32 10.54 -11.34
CA ASP A 173 5.32 9.60 -10.88
C ASP A 173 5.31 9.48 -9.34
N PHE A 174 4.10 9.38 -8.80
CA PHE A 174 3.83 9.04 -7.40
C PHE A 174 2.94 7.79 -7.39
N VAL A 175 3.51 6.64 -7.02
CA VAL A 175 2.82 5.35 -7.04
C VAL A 175 2.55 4.87 -5.61
N MET A 176 1.27 4.70 -5.28
CA MET A 176 0.77 4.51 -3.93
C MET A 176 -0.28 3.41 -3.84
N PHE A 177 -0.54 2.93 -2.63
CA PHE A 177 -1.69 2.06 -2.34
C PHE A 177 -2.32 2.37 -0.97
N SER A 178 -3.47 1.79 -0.70
CA SER A 178 -4.37 2.15 0.40
C SER A 178 -4.00 1.57 1.78
N HIS A 179 -2.70 1.50 2.10
CA HIS A 179 -2.21 1.08 3.42
C HIS A 179 -0.86 1.75 3.71
N PRO A 180 -0.55 2.18 4.96
CA PRO A 180 0.66 2.97 5.26
C PRO A 180 1.98 2.17 5.29
N ASN A 181 1.91 0.85 5.42
CA ASN A 181 3.06 -0.05 5.42
C ASN A 181 2.80 -1.28 4.54
N PHE A 182 3.87 -1.99 4.19
CA PHE A 182 3.83 -3.20 3.38
C PHE A 182 4.13 -4.43 4.22
N PHE A 183 3.57 -5.57 3.86
CA PHE A 183 3.79 -6.80 4.63
C PHE A 183 5.20 -7.38 4.46
N VAL A 184 6.00 -6.85 3.54
CA VAL A 184 7.40 -7.22 3.35
C VAL A 184 8.28 -6.09 3.88
N SER A 185 9.36 -6.43 4.58
CA SER A 185 10.33 -5.46 5.09
C SER A 185 11.34 -5.09 4.02
N ASP A 186 11.99 -6.09 3.42
CA ASP A 186 13.16 -5.95 2.54
C ASP A 186 13.12 -6.89 1.31
N VAL A 187 14.17 -6.84 0.50
CA VAL A 187 14.28 -7.63 -0.74
C VAL A 187 14.41 -9.14 -0.46
N ALA A 188 15.05 -9.54 0.63
CA ALA A 188 15.25 -10.95 0.96
C ALA A 188 13.91 -11.61 1.33
N GLU A 189 13.14 -10.92 2.17
CA GLU A 189 11.81 -11.35 2.55
C GLU A 189 10.85 -11.30 1.35
N TYR A 190 11.02 -10.34 0.43
CA TYR A 190 10.24 -10.31 -0.81
C TYR A 190 10.50 -11.55 -1.68
N ALA A 191 11.77 -11.93 -1.85
CA ALA A 191 12.16 -13.12 -2.62
C ALA A 191 11.53 -14.40 -2.05
N GLN A 192 11.52 -14.54 -0.72
CA GLN A 192 10.85 -15.64 -0.03
C GLN A 192 9.33 -15.64 -0.30
N ASN A 193 8.68 -14.49 -0.12
CA ASN A 193 7.23 -14.36 -0.25
C ASN A 193 6.76 -14.59 -1.69
N ILE A 194 7.42 -14.00 -2.68
CA ILE A 194 7.01 -14.14 -4.08
C ILE A 194 7.23 -15.57 -4.60
N GLY A 195 8.31 -16.24 -4.17
CA GLY A 195 8.53 -17.67 -4.47
C GLY A 195 7.40 -18.54 -3.89
N ALA A 196 7.06 -18.34 -2.62
CA ALA A 196 5.97 -19.07 -1.98
C ALA A 196 4.60 -18.80 -2.63
N GLN A 197 4.33 -17.57 -3.07
CA GLN A 197 3.11 -17.23 -3.80
C GLN A 197 3.05 -17.89 -5.19
N ALA A 198 4.15 -17.89 -5.93
CA ALA A 198 4.26 -18.57 -7.22
C ALA A 198 4.03 -20.09 -7.09
N ASP A 199 4.40 -20.68 -5.95
CA ASP A 199 4.17 -22.09 -5.62
C ASP A 199 2.77 -22.38 -5.04
N GLY A 200 1.89 -21.37 -4.95
CA GLY A 200 0.52 -21.50 -4.39
C GLY A 200 0.45 -21.57 -2.85
N LYS A 201 1.58 -21.36 -2.16
CA LYS A 201 1.73 -21.51 -0.69
C LYS A 201 1.56 -20.17 0.05
N LYS A 202 0.45 -19.46 -0.19
CA LYS A 202 0.25 -18.06 0.26
C LYS A 202 0.39 -17.86 1.78
N VAL A 203 -0.22 -18.72 2.60
CA VAL A 203 -0.17 -18.58 4.07
C VAL A 203 1.14 -19.14 4.65
N LEU A 204 1.67 -20.21 4.06
CA LEU A 204 2.91 -20.86 4.52
C LEU A 204 4.15 -19.98 4.30
N ALA A 205 4.07 -18.96 3.43
CA ALA A 205 5.12 -17.97 3.25
C ALA A 205 5.53 -17.28 4.57
N PHE A 206 4.56 -17.09 5.48
CA PHE A 206 4.77 -16.49 6.80
C PHE A 206 5.26 -17.48 7.86
N PHE A 207 5.32 -18.77 7.54
CA PHE A 207 5.74 -19.86 8.42
C PHE A 207 6.81 -20.73 7.72
N PRO A 208 7.96 -20.14 7.34
CA PRO A 208 8.92 -20.81 6.46
C PRO A 208 9.59 -22.03 7.10
N LYS A 209 9.65 -22.09 8.43
CA LYS A 209 10.25 -23.21 9.18
C LYS A 209 9.35 -23.62 10.34
N VAL A 210 9.56 -24.83 10.84
CA VAL A 210 8.89 -25.35 12.04
C VAL A 210 9.25 -24.52 13.28
N ASP A 211 10.43 -23.90 13.30
CA ASP A 211 10.88 -23.03 14.40
C ASP A 211 10.01 -21.75 14.49
N PRO A 212 9.25 -21.55 15.58
CA PRO A 212 8.39 -20.38 15.75
C PRO A 212 9.12 -19.04 15.69
N ARG A 213 10.43 -19.02 15.96
CA ARG A 213 11.27 -17.81 15.88
C ARG A 213 11.43 -17.29 14.44
N SER A 214 11.17 -18.13 13.45
CA SER A 214 11.20 -17.76 12.03
C SER A 214 9.85 -17.25 11.50
N TRP A 215 8.80 -17.32 12.31
CA TRP A 215 7.45 -16.98 11.86
C TRP A 215 7.29 -15.47 11.74
N GLN A 216 6.77 -15.04 10.59
CA GLN A 216 6.55 -13.64 10.25
C GLN A 216 5.10 -13.25 10.57
N VAL A 217 4.66 -13.51 11.81
CA VAL A 217 3.25 -13.35 12.21
C VAL A 217 2.78 -11.89 12.07
N ARG A 218 3.63 -10.91 12.39
CA ARG A 218 3.32 -9.49 12.19
C ARG A 218 3.07 -9.17 10.71
N HIS A 219 3.83 -9.79 9.81
CA HIS A 219 3.76 -9.56 8.37
C HIS A 219 2.48 -10.18 7.81
N LEU A 220 2.08 -11.35 8.33
CA LEU A 220 0.77 -11.93 8.06
C LEU A 220 -0.35 -10.97 8.47
N PHE A 221 -0.28 -10.35 9.65
CA PHE A 221 -1.27 -9.37 10.07
C PHE A 221 -1.30 -8.12 9.18
N ILE A 222 -0.13 -7.61 8.76
CA ILE A 222 -0.04 -6.49 7.80
C ILE A 222 -0.63 -6.89 6.44
N ALA A 223 -0.37 -8.10 5.96
CA ALA A 223 -0.93 -8.62 4.70
C ALA A 223 -2.47 -8.70 4.78
N LEU A 224 -3.01 -9.22 5.89
CA LEU A 224 -4.45 -9.27 6.14
C LEU A 224 -5.08 -7.88 6.28
N ALA A 225 -4.38 -6.93 6.90
CA ALA A 225 -4.82 -5.54 7.00
C ALA A 225 -4.83 -4.83 5.64
N THR A 226 -3.87 -5.14 4.77
CA THR A 226 -3.80 -4.66 3.39
C THR A 226 -4.97 -5.18 2.55
N LEU A 227 -5.48 -6.39 2.85
CA LEU A 227 -6.72 -6.92 2.29
C LEU A 227 -7.95 -6.31 2.99
N ALA A 228 -8.14 -5.01 2.80
CA ALA A 228 -9.23 -4.24 3.39
C ALA A 228 -10.55 -4.41 2.60
N PRO A 229 -11.71 -4.21 3.25
CA PRO A 229 -12.96 -4.01 2.53
C PRO A 229 -12.86 -2.84 1.54
N ALA A 230 -13.62 -2.92 0.46
CA ALA A 230 -13.65 -1.88 -0.54
C ALA A 230 -14.23 -0.55 0.02
N PRO A 231 -13.66 0.62 -0.35
CA PRO A 231 -14.27 1.90 -0.01
C PRO A 231 -15.57 2.11 -0.81
N ALA A 232 -16.37 3.13 -0.44
CA ALA A 232 -17.56 3.49 -1.21
C ALA A 232 -17.20 4.08 -2.60
N SER A 233 -16.05 4.77 -2.69
CA SER A 233 -15.47 5.29 -3.93
C SER A 233 -13.94 5.30 -3.82
N PRO A 234 -13.21 5.17 -4.95
CA PRO A 234 -11.78 5.44 -4.99
C PRO A 234 -11.40 6.86 -4.51
N THR A 235 -12.33 7.81 -4.55
CA THR A 235 -12.10 9.20 -4.12
C THR A 235 -12.21 9.43 -2.61
N GLN A 236 -12.59 8.39 -1.86
CA GLN A 236 -12.83 8.46 -0.41
C GLN A 236 -11.86 7.61 0.41
N THR A 237 -10.70 7.30 -0.13
CA THR A 237 -9.66 6.53 0.56
C THR A 237 -8.31 7.25 0.51
N THR A 238 -7.45 6.97 1.49
CA THR A 238 -6.10 7.54 1.59
C THR A 238 -5.09 6.57 1.00
N TYR A 239 -4.14 7.09 0.25
CA TYR A 239 -3.11 6.32 -0.44
C TYR A 239 -1.72 6.73 0.05
N PHE A 240 -0.83 5.77 0.21
CA PHE A 240 0.50 5.97 0.80
C PHE A 240 1.59 5.45 -0.12
N SER A 241 2.74 6.14 -0.12
CA SER A 241 3.95 5.72 -0.84
C SER A 241 4.56 4.44 -0.28
N VAL A 242 4.32 4.20 1.02
CA VAL A 242 4.80 3.11 1.88
C VAL A 242 6.31 3.04 2.04
N SER A 243 7.01 2.97 0.92
CA SER A 243 8.45 3.13 0.83
C SER A 243 8.86 4.62 0.88
N PRO A 244 10.06 4.92 1.38
CA PRO A 244 10.58 6.29 1.45
C PRO A 244 11.26 6.74 0.15
N TYR A 245 11.32 8.06 -0.04
CA TYR A 245 11.92 8.73 -1.19
C TYR A 245 12.86 9.83 -0.67
N LYS A 246 13.79 10.28 -1.50
CA LYS A 246 14.43 11.57 -1.30
C LYS A 246 13.38 12.68 -1.35
N PHE A 247 13.67 13.75 -0.63
CA PHE A 247 12.90 14.98 -0.64
C PHE A 247 13.88 16.15 -0.50
N GLY A 248 14.58 16.43 -1.61
CA GLY A 248 15.78 17.26 -1.61
C GLY A 248 16.87 16.65 -0.74
N ALA A 249 17.34 17.40 0.26
CA ALA A 249 18.34 16.92 1.23
C ALA A 249 17.75 15.96 2.30
N ALA A 250 16.43 15.95 2.47
CA ALA A 250 15.75 15.08 3.42
C ALA A 250 15.33 13.74 2.79
N ASN A 251 14.84 12.84 3.63
CA ASN A 251 14.08 11.66 3.20
C ASN A 251 12.63 11.83 3.66
N ALA A 252 11.68 11.30 2.90
CA ALA A 252 10.28 11.37 3.27
C ALA A 252 9.45 10.20 2.75
N LYS A 253 8.32 9.94 3.41
CA LYS A 253 7.18 9.23 2.82
C LYS A 253 6.15 10.25 2.38
N PHE A 254 5.27 9.88 1.46
CA PHE A 254 4.15 10.73 1.06
C PHE A 254 2.82 9.99 1.15
N ARG A 255 1.74 10.76 1.32
CA ARG A 255 0.37 10.26 1.22
C ARG A 255 -0.50 11.22 0.43
N VAL A 256 -1.56 10.68 -0.15
CA VAL A 256 -2.66 11.43 -0.75
C VAL A 256 -3.94 11.09 0.00
N ALA A 257 -4.52 12.09 0.66
CA ALA A 257 -5.71 11.93 1.49
C ALA A 257 -6.88 12.74 0.90
N PRO A 258 -8.14 12.24 0.97
CA PRO A 258 -9.30 13.00 0.53
C PRO A 258 -9.41 14.34 1.26
N ASP A 259 -9.74 15.39 0.51
CA ASP A 259 -9.95 16.75 1.03
C ASP A 259 -11.29 17.30 0.50
N PRO A 260 -12.43 16.73 0.96
CA PRO A 260 -13.74 17.11 0.46
C PRO A 260 -14.07 18.58 0.71
N GLN A 261 -13.46 19.22 1.71
CA GLN A 261 -13.67 20.63 2.04
C GLN A 261 -13.10 21.58 0.98
N SER A 262 -12.14 21.13 0.17
CA SER A 262 -11.61 21.90 -0.97
C SER A 262 -12.44 21.77 -2.25
N CYS A 263 -13.52 20.99 -2.23
CA CYS A 263 -14.44 20.79 -3.34
C CYS A 263 -15.89 21.13 -2.91
N PRO A 264 -16.83 21.27 -3.87
CA PRO A 264 -18.25 21.35 -3.53
C PRO A 264 -18.69 20.15 -2.68
N GLU A 265 -19.60 20.37 -1.73
CA GLU A 265 -20.18 19.30 -0.93
C GLU A 265 -20.86 18.27 -1.85
N TYR A 266 -20.54 17.00 -1.62
CA TYR A 266 -21.05 15.91 -2.45
C TYR A 266 -21.22 14.63 -1.64
N ALA A 267 -22.41 14.06 -1.74
CA ALA A 267 -22.72 12.75 -1.20
C ALA A 267 -22.93 11.78 -2.36
N LEU A 268 -22.01 10.82 -2.49
CA LEU A 268 -22.13 9.77 -3.50
C LEU A 268 -23.40 8.94 -3.26
N PRO A 269 -24.27 8.77 -4.28
CA PRO A 269 -25.39 7.85 -4.19
C PRO A 269 -24.93 6.43 -3.88
N LYS A 270 -25.73 5.68 -3.11
CA LYS A 270 -25.39 4.28 -2.75
C LYS A 270 -25.19 3.44 -4.01
N GLN A 271 -24.00 2.90 -4.16
CA GLN A 271 -23.64 2.02 -5.27
C GLN A 271 -24.13 0.60 -5.02
N ASN A 272 -24.42 -0.12 -6.11
CA ASN A 272 -24.68 -1.56 -6.04
C ASN A 272 -23.34 -2.32 -5.99
N GLN A 273 -22.93 -2.74 -4.79
CA GLN A 273 -21.65 -3.43 -4.56
C GLN A 273 -21.62 -4.88 -5.04
N ASP A 274 -22.76 -5.44 -5.44
CA ASP A 274 -22.83 -6.78 -6.04
C ASP A 274 -22.36 -6.76 -7.50
N LEU A 275 -22.28 -5.58 -8.11
CA LEU A 275 -21.76 -5.41 -9.46
C LEU A 275 -20.23 -5.51 -9.47
N PRO A 276 -19.63 -6.13 -10.51
CA PRO A 276 -18.20 -6.35 -10.57
C PRO A 276 -17.40 -5.05 -10.53
N ASN A 277 -17.93 -3.95 -11.06
CA ASN A 277 -17.20 -2.70 -11.31
C ASN A 277 -17.74 -1.50 -10.53
N PHE A 278 -18.33 -1.70 -9.35
CA PHE A 278 -19.02 -0.63 -8.64
C PHE A 278 -18.10 0.57 -8.28
N LEU A 279 -16.79 0.37 -8.11
CA LEU A 279 -15.85 1.47 -7.82
C LEU A 279 -15.63 2.35 -9.06
N ARG A 280 -15.66 1.75 -10.25
CA ARG A 280 -15.68 2.49 -11.52
C ARG A 280 -17.00 3.23 -11.69
N SER A 281 -18.12 2.58 -11.38
CA SER A 281 -19.45 3.23 -11.39
C SER A 281 -19.51 4.42 -10.44
N ALA A 282 -18.94 4.30 -9.23
CA ALA A 282 -18.84 5.39 -8.26
C ALA A 282 -18.07 6.59 -8.82
N LEU A 283 -16.91 6.33 -9.44
CA LEU A 283 -16.06 7.36 -10.03
C LEU A 283 -16.74 8.04 -11.23
N ASN A 284 -17.41 7.26 -12.08
CA ASN A 284 -18.17 7.75 -13.23
C ASN A 284 -19.38 8.59 -12.79
N GLN A 285 -20.13 8.11 -11.79
CA GLN A 285 -21.27 8.83 -11.21
C GLN A 285 -20.84 10.21 -10.72
N GLN A 286 -19.75 10.30 -9.97
CA GLN A 286 -19.25 11.58 -9.46
C GLN A 286 -18.74 12.52 -10.57
N LEU A 287 -17.83 12.04 -11.43
CA LEU A 287 -17.09 12.92 -12.35
C LEU A 287 -17.83 13.19 -13.68
N SER A 288 -18.53 12.19 -14.22
CA SER A 288 -19.17 12.23 -15.53
C SER A 288 -20.65 12.60 -15.42
N THR A 289 -21.41 11.90 -14.56
CA THR A 289 -22.86 12.08 -14.45
C THR A 289 -23.23 13.31 -13.62
N ASP A 290 -22.73 13.36 -12.38
CA ASP A 290 -23.07 14.44 -11.43
C ASP A 290 -22.21 15.68 -11.65
N ARG A 291 -21.15 15.57 -12.46
CA ARG A 291 -20.22 16.65 -12.82
C ARG A 291 -19.60 17.34 -11.60
N VAL A 292 -19.27 16.57 -10.56
CA VAL A 292 -18.65 17.08 -9.34
C VAL A 292 -17.18 16.69 -9.27
N ALA A 293 -16.31 17.66 -9.01
CA ALA A 293 -14.88 17.41 -8.85
C ALA A 293 -14.58 16.57 -7.59
N ALA A 294 -13.44 15.87 -7.60
CA ALA A 294 -12.88 15.23 -6.41
C ALA A 294 -11.59 15.95 -5.98
N CYS A 295 -11.42 16.16 -4.68
CA CYS A 295 -10.30 16.90 -4.11
C CYS A 295 -9.52 16.05 -3.12
N PHE A 296 -8.20 16.20 -3.15
CA PHE A 296 -7.26 15.58 -2.22
C PHE A 296 -6.17 16.56 -1.81
N VAL A 297 -5.45 16.21 -0.76
CA VAL A 297 -4.17 16.82 -0.39
C VAL A 297 -3.04 15.82 -0.60
N LEU A 298 -1.92 16.29 -1.16
CA LEU A 298 -0.66 15.57 -1.16
C LEU A 298 0.18 16.05 0.02
N GLN A 299 0.58 15.12 0.88
CA GLN A 299 1.29 15.41 2.11
C GLN A 299 2.59 14.63 2.21
N ILE A 300 3.58 15.23 2.86
CA ILE A 300 4.92 14.70 3.05
C ILE A 300 5.15 14.45 4.54
N GLN A 301 5.73 13.30 4.89
CA GLN A 301 6.19 12.98 6.23
C GLN A 301 7.71 12.81 6.20
N ARG A 302 8.42 13.84 6.68
CA ARG A 302 9.89 13.85 6.69
C ARG A 302 10.45 12.89 7.74
N GLN A 303 11.49 12.15 7.38
CA GLN A 303 12.21 11.28 8.29
C GLN A 303 12.83 12.09 9.42
N LYS A 304 12.71 11.61 10.66
CA LYS A 304 13.49 12.07 11.81
C LYS A 304 14.46 10.96 12.23
N PRO A 305 15.76 11.05 11.89
CA PRO A 305 16.73 10.00 12.20
C PRO A 305 16.86 9.66 13.69
N GLN A 306 16.47 10.56 14.59
CA GLN A 306 16.45 10.31 16.03
C GLN A 306 15.24 9.47 16.52
N LYS A 307 14.34 9.10 15.60
CA LYS A 307 13.16 8.27 15.85
C LYS A 307 13.27 7.01 15.00
N PHE A 308 12.51 5.98 15.37
CA PHE A 308 12.54 4.71 14.67
C PHE A 308 11.74 4.79 13.36
N MET A 309 12.39 5.31 12.33
CA MET A 309 11.82 5.58 11.00
C MET A 309 12.72 4.98 9.91
N PRO A 310 12.84 3.64 9.84
CA PRO A 310 13.82 2.97 8.99
C PRO A 310 13.53 3.20 7.49
N ILE A 311 14.60 3.27 6.70
CA ILE A 311 14.55 3.38 5.24
C ILE A 311 14.33 2.01 4.60
N GLU A 312 15.04 1.00 5.11
CA GLU A 312 15.11 -0.33 4.48
C GLU A 312 13.95 -1.27 4.87
N ASP A 313 13.13 -0.90 5.87
CA ASP A 313 12.01 -1.72 6.36
C ASP A 313 10.66 -1.04 6.08
N THR A 314 9.95 -1.53 5.06
CA THR A 314 8.63 -1.01 4.69
C THR A 314 7.48 -1.55 5.52
N SER A 315 7.72 -2.52 6.41
CA SER A 315 6.72 -3.01 7.38
C SER A 315 6.47 -2.01 8.51
N ILE A 316 7.41 -1.09 8.72
CA ILE A 316 7.34 -0.09 9.79
C ILE A 316 6.60 1.16 9.30
N GLU A 317 5.45 1.38 9.93
CA GLU A 317 4.75 2.65 9.83
C GLU A 317 5.53 3.73 10.58
N TRP A 318 5.72 4.87 9.92
CA TRP A 318 6.32 6.05 10.54
C TRP A 318 5.21 6.80 11.30
N LYS A 319 5.31 6.84 12.62
CA LYS A 319 4.25 7.37 13.47
C LYS A 319 4.04 8.87 13.25
N GLU A 320 2.79 9.29 13.06
CA GLU A 320 2.44 10.72 12.95
C GLU A 320 2.79 11.52 14.20
N SER A 321 2.80 10.88 15.37
CA SER A 321 3.23 11.50 16.64
C SER A 321 4.73 11.82 16.68
N ASP A 322 5.55 11.08 15.92
CA ASP A 322 6.98 11.35 15.80
C ASP A 322 7.24 12.37 14.68
N ALA A 323 6.58 12.23 13.54
CA ALA A 323 6.65 13.16 12.41
C ALA A 323 5.26 13.32 11.76
N PRO A 324 4.59 14.48 11.90
CA PRO A 324 3.29 14.68 11.28
C PRO A 324 3.42 14.82 9.75
N TYR A 325 2.31 14.57 9.04
CA TYR A 325 2.22 14.85 7.62
C TYR A 325 2.02 16.35 7.36
N GLU A 326 2.86 16.91 6.50
CA GLU A 326 2.84 18.32 6.09
C GLU A 326 2.27 18.42 4.67
N THR A 327 1.18 19.18 4.49
CA THR A 327 0.57 19.35 3.15
C THR A 327 1.48 20.19 2.26
N VAL A 328 1.79 19.69 1.07
CA VAL A 328 2.64 20.39 0.08
C VAL A 328 1.90 20.80 -1.18
N ALA A 329 0.82 20.09 -1.53
CA ALA A 329 0.00 20.39 -2.69
C ALA A 329 -1.46 19.98 -2.49
N LYS A 330 -2.35 20.62 -3.24
CA LYS A 330 -3.74 20.19 -3.45
C LYS A 330 -3.84 19.47 -4.78
N ILE A 331 -4.66 18.42 -4.84
CA ILE A 331 -4.95 17.69 -6.07
C ILE A 331 -6.44 17.84 -6.36
N LYS A 332 -6.77 18.21 -7.59
CA LYS A 332 -8.14 18.32 -8.07
C LYS A 332 -8.34 17.45 -9.29
N ILE A 333 -9.34 16.58 -9.24
CA ILE A 333 -9.84 15.83 -10.39
C ILE A 333 -11.08 16.58 -10.89
N PRO A 334 -11.03 17.33 -12.00
CA PRO A 334 -12.20 18.03 -12.52
C PRO A 334 -13.26 17.05 -13.02
N ALA A 335 -14.50 17.54 -13.10
CA ALA A 335 -15.58 16.85 -13.79
C ALA A 335 -15.20 16.59 -15.25
N GLN A 336 -15.31 15.34 -15.69
CA GLN A 336 -14.83 14.90 -16.99
C GLN A 336 -15.43 13.55 -17.34
N ASP A 337 -15.51 13.29 -18.65
CA ASP A 337 -15.83 11.97 -19.18
C ASP A 337 -14.52 11.22 -19.43
N PHE A 338 -14.30 10.16 -18.67
CA PHE A 338 -13.07 9.36 -18.72
C PHE A 338 -13.27 7.92 -19.20
N ASP A 339 -14.53 7.46 -19.26
CA ASP A 339 -14.86 6.07 -19.55
C ASP A 339 -15.19 5.87 -21.04
N THR A 340 -14.21 6.10 -21.91
CA THR A 340 -14.31 5.82 -23.34
C THR A 340 -13.38 4.68 -23.74
N PRO A 341 -13.69 3.90 -24.80
CA PRO A 341 -12.80 2.83 -25.27
C PRO A 341 -11.37 3.28 -25.52
N GLU A 342 -11.18 4.48 -26.10
CA GLU A 342 -9.88 5.04 -26.44
C GLU A 342 -9.09 5.40 -25.18
N GLN A 343 -9.74 6.07 -24.21
CA GLN A 343 -9.09 6.40 -22.94
C GLN A 343 -8.78 5.16 -22.11
N ASN A 344 -9.64 4.14 -22.15
CA ASN A 344 -9.41 2.87 -21.48
C ASN A 344 -8.20 2.13 -22.05
N LEU A 345 -8.06 2.11 -23.38
CA LEU A 345 -6.89 1.54 -24.03
C LEU A 345 -5.62 2.34 -23.72
N ALA A 346 -5.68 3.67 -23.78
CA ALA A 346 -4.56 4.54 -23.43
C ALA A 346 -4.14 4.36 -21.95
N CYS A 347 -5.10 4.31 -21.04
CA CYS A 347 -4.90 4.04 -19.62
C CYS A 347 -4.20 2.70 -19.40
N ASP A 348 -4.60 1.68 -20.14
CA ASP A 348 -4.00 0.38 -20.03
C ASP A 348 -2.57 0.31 -20.61
N ASN A 349 -2.30 1.06 -21.68
CA ASN A 349 -0.97 1.17 -22.27
C ASN A 349 -0.04 2.10 -21.46
N GLN A 350 -0.58 2.91 -20.55
CA GLN A 350 0.23 3.80 -19.73
C GLN A 350 1.07 3.04 -18.70
N SER A 351 2.29 3.52 -18.48
CA SER A 351 3.21 3.00 -17.46
C SER A 351 3.40 4.03 -16.37
N PHE A 352 3.28 3.58 -15.11
CA PHE A 352 3.59 4.36 -13.92
C PHE A 352 4.75 3.68 -13.22
N ASN A 353 5.85 4.39 -13.01
CA ASN A 353 7.07 3.86 -12.41
C ASN A 353 7.60 4.85 -11.37
N PRO A 354 7.82 4.44 -10.10
CA PRO A 354 8.40 5.32 -9.07
C PRO A 354 9.71 6.00 -9.46
N TRP A 355 10.44 5.42 -10.41
CA TRP A 355 11.70 5.94 -10.92
C TRP A 355 11.54 6.89 -12.13
N PHE A 356 10.32 7.14 -12.60
CA PHE A 356 10.05 8.27 -13.50
C PHE A 356 9.92 9.53 -12.64
N GLY A 357 10.90 10.43 -12.76
CA GLY A 357 11.00 11.58 -11.87
C GLY A 357 12.39 12.18 -11.81
N VAL A 358 12.53 13.17 -10.93
CA VAL A 358 13.75 13.95 -10.71
C VAL A 358 14.52 13.50 -9.47
N ALA A 359 15.79 13.91 -9.36
CA ALA A 359 16.71 13.49 -8.30
C ALA A 359 16.21 13.82 -6.88
N GLU A 360 15.51 14.95 -6.73
CA GLU A 360 14.96 15.44 -5.47
C GLU A 360 13.91 14.50 -4.89
N HIS A 361 13.25 13.70 -5.74
CA HIS A 361 12.22 12.72 -5.36
C HIS A 361 12.66 11.28 -5.65
N ARG A 362 13.98 11.02 -5.71
CA ARG A 362 14.52 9.68 -6.00
C ARG A 362 13.99 8.65 -4.99
N PRO A 363 13.42 7.52 -5.43
CA PRO A 363 13.08 6.41 -4.54
C PRO A 363 14.30 5.89 -3.77
N ILE A 364 14.15 5.59 -2.47
CA ILE A 364 15.21 5.04 -1.61
C ILE A 364 14.77 3.78 -0.86
N GLY A 365 15.73 2.95 -0.47
CA GLY A 365 15.52 1.70 0.24
C GLY A 365 15.37 0.48 -0.69
N GLY A 366 15.62 -0.72 -0.14
CA GLY A 366 15.71 -1.97 -0.90
C GLY A 366 14.48 -2.27 -1.73
N ILE A 367 13.28 -2.06 -1.18
CA ILE A 367 12.03 -2.25 -1.93
C ILE A 367 11.94 -1.31 -3.13
N ASN A 368 12.39 -0.06 -3.02
CA ASN A 368 12.38 0.85 -4.17
C ASN A 368 13.43 0.49 -5.22
N ARG A 369 14.62 0.06 -4.80
CA ARG A 369 15.65 -0.47 -5.72
C ARG A 369 15.13 -1.71 -6.47
N LEU A 370 14.44 -2.61 -5.77
CA LEU A 370 13.76 -3.75 -6.37
C LEU A 370 12.68 -3.32 -7.37
N ARG A 371 11.81 -2.37 -6.96
CA ARG A 371 10.74 -1.84 -7.83
C ARG A 371 11.29 -1.26 -9.12
N LYS A 372 12.47 -0.64 -9.11
CA LYS A 372 13.13 -0.17 -10.34
C LYS A 372 13.21 -1.30 -11.38
N ALA A 373 13.89 -2.38 -10.99
CA ALA A 373 14.22 -3.47 -11.90
C ALA A 373 12.99 -4.29 -12.30
N VAL A 374 12.05 -4.50 -11.37
CA VAL A 374 10.80 -5.24 -11.67
C VAL A 374 9.90 -4.43 -12.61
N TYR A 375 9.71 -3.13 -12.36
CA TYR A 375 8.84 -2.30 -13.21
C TYR A 375 9.39 -2.15 -14.62
N GLU A 376 10.70 -1.95 -14.78
CA GLU A 376 11.37 -1.93 -16.09
C GLU A 376 11.11 -3.25 -16.84
N ALA A 377 11.46 -4.39 -16.22
CA ALA A 377 11.32 -5.70 -16.85
C ALA A 377 9.87 -6.09 -17.19
N VAL A 378 8.92 -5.87 -16.27
CA VAL A 378 7.49 -6.20 -16.48
C VAL A 378 6.86 -5.29 -17.53
N SER A 379 7.19 -4.00 -17.52
CA SER A 379 6.70 -3.04 -18.52
C SER A 379 7.17 -3.44 -19.91
N ASP A 380 8.47 -3.67 -20.08
CA ASP A 380 9.06 -4.05 -21.37
C ASP A 380 8.51 -5.39 -21.88
N TYR A 381 8.35 -6.37 -20.98
CA TYR A 381 7.75 -7.66 -21.33
C TYR A 381 6.30 -7.50 -21.80
N ARG A 382 5.47 -6.77 -21.05
CA ARG A 382 4.05 -6.59 -21.39
C ARG A 382 3.87 -5.81 -22.70
N HIS A 383 4.62 -4.73 -22.90
CA HIS A 383 4.51 -3.92 -24.12
C HIS A 383 5.01 -4.64 -25.36
N SER A 384 6.12 -5.37 -25.26
CA SER A 384 6.64 -6.14 -26.40
C SER A 384 5.69 -7.26 -26.83
N ARG A 385 4.91 -7.83 -25.89
CA ARG A 385 3.89 -8.85 -26.18
C ARG A 385 2.53 -8.30 -26.62
N ASN A 386 2.22 -7.05 -26.27
CA ASN A 386 0.99 -6.37 -26.66
C ASN A 386 1.16 -5.50 -27.93
N ALA A 387 2.38 -5.42 -28.48
CA ALA A 387 2.63 -4.74 -29.74
C ALA A 387 1.86 -5.44 -30.89
N PRO A 388 1.38 -4.69 -31.89
CA PRO A 388 0.58 -5.21 -33.01
C PRO A 388 1.26 -6.32 -33.82
#